data_AF-A0A7G2DBF9-F1
#
_entry.id   AF-A0A7G2DBF9-F1
#
_cell.length_a   1.000
_cell.length_b   1.000
_cell.length_c   1.000
_cell.angle_alpha   90.00
_cell.angle_beta   90.00
_cell.angle_gamma   90.00
#
_symmetry.space_group_name_H-M   'P 1'
#
loop_
_entity.id
_entity.type
_entity.pdbx_description
1 polymer ?
#
loop_
_entity_poly.entity_id
_entity_poly.type
_entity_poly.pdbx_seq_one_letter_code
_entity_poly.pdbx_strand_id
1 'polypeptide(L)'
;MASSCEGTVKRIAVGLILLYLTGFLILYYSIRKLICLSVDCRGYPGPVASMSPVYGLDMAVAVFVVGTLFLLVMLYLSFGFDGASSEKEMDEDEKTSSVENSSDLKG
;
A
#
# COMPACT_ATOMS: atom_id res chain seq x y z
N MET A 1 3.27 13.15 -25.62
CA MET A 1 4.14 12.06 -25.12
C MET A 1 4.74 12.31 -23.73
N ALA A 2 4.67 13.52 -23.15
CA ALA A 2 5.23 13.79 -21.82
C ALA A 2 4.41 13.23 -20.62
N SER A 3 3.11 12.96 -20.78
CA SER A 3 2.24 12.52 -19.67
C SER A 3 2.52 11.09 -19.18
N SER A 4 2.99 10.19 -20.05
CA SER A 4 3.30 8.80 -19.66
C SER A 4 4.55 8.67 -18.79
N CYS A 5 5.48 9.62 -18.88
CA CYS A 5 6.72 9.58 -18.10
C CYS A 5 6.45 9.94 -16.63
N GLU A 6 5.63 10.96 -16.39
CA GLU A 6 5.30 11.42 -15.03
C GLU A 6 4.57 10.34 -14.21
N GLY A 7 3.60 9.64 -14.81
CA GLY A 7 2.91 8.53 -14.16
C GLY A 7 3.85 7.35 -13.83
N THR A 8 4.81 7.07 -14.70
CA THR A 8 5.80 6.01 -14.49
C THR A 8 6.77 6.38 -13.36
N VAL A 9 7.29 7.61 -13.36
CA VAL A 9 8.18 8.12 -12.30
C VAL A 9 7.48 8.09 -10.94
N LYS A 10 6.20 8.46 -10.86
CA LYS A 10 5.41 8.37 -9.62
C LYS A 10 5.28 6.94 -9.10
N ARG A 11 4.98 5.97 -9.98
CA ARG A 11 4.90 4.55 -9.59
C ARG A 11 6.24 4.02 -9.09
N ILE A 12 7.33 4.40 -9.76
CA ILE A 12 8.70 4.04 -9.33
C ILE A 12 9.00 4.68 -7.97
N ALA A 13 8.65 5.95 -7.76
CA ALA A 13 8.86 6.63 -6.49
C ALA A 13 8.11 5.95 -5.33
N VAL A 14 6.84 5.60 -5.53
CA VAL A 14 6.05 4.84 -4.55
C VAL A 14 6.70 3.48 -4.26
N GLY A 15 7.12 2.76 -5.31
CA GLY A 15 7.82 1.48 -5.16
C GLY A 15 9.12 1.59 -4.37
N LEU A 16 9.92 2.63 -4.63
CA LEU A 16 11.16 2.91 -3.88
C LEU A 16 10.88 3.24 -2.42
N ILE A 17 9.83 4.02 -2.11
CA ILE A 17 9.45 4.35 -0.74
C ILE A 17 9.02 3.07 0.02
N LEU A 18 8.24 2.19 -0.61
CA LEU A 18 7.83 0.92 -0.01
C LEU A 18 9.02 -0.02 0.22
N LEU A 19 9.94 -0.10 -0.75
CA LEU A 19 11.15 -0.91 -0.63
C LEU A 19 12.06 -0.38 0.49
N TYR A 20 12.21 0.95 0.57
CA TYR A 20 12.94 1.62 1.64
C TYR A 20 12.32 1.35 3.03
N LEU A 21 10.99 1.47 3.16
CA LEU A 21 10.26 1.14 4.39
C LEU A 21 10.47 -0.32 4.79
N THR A 22 10.38 -1.24 3.84
CA THR A 22 10.58 -2.68 4.08
C THR A 22 12.01 -2.96 4.57
N GLY A 23 13.01 -2.40 3.89
CA GLY A 23 14.41 -2.53 4.30
C GLY A 23 14.67 -1.92 5.69
N PHE A 24 14.09 -0.76 5.97
CA PHE A 24 14.18 -0.12 7.28
C PHE A 24 13.58 -0.98 8.39
N LEU A 25 12.41 -1.59 8.17
CA LEU A 25 11.78 -2.49 9.14
C LEU A 25 12.62 -3.75 9.41
N ILE A 26 13.26 -4.31 8.38
CA ILE A 26 14.17 -5.45 8.52
C ILE A 26 15.39 -5.06 9.37
N LEU A 27 15.98 -3.89 9.11
CA LEU A 27 17.08 -3.34 9.90
C LEU A 27 16.67 -3.11 11.35
N TYR A 28 15.52 -2.49 11.59
CA TYR A 28 14.95 -2.30 12.91
C TYR A 28 14.78 -3.63 13.66
N TYR A 29 14.19 -4.65 13.03
CA TYR A 29 14.02 -5.96 13.65
C TYR A 29 15.36 -6.62 13.99
N SER A 30 16.37 -6.45 13.14
CA SER A 30 17.72 -6.95 13.36
C SER A 30 18.40 -6.26 14.53
N ILE A 31 18.29 -4.93 14.64
CA ILE A 31 18.82 -4.14 15.77
C ILE A 31 18.11 -4.56 17.06
N ARG A 32 16.78 -4.67 17.05
CA ARG A 32 15.99 -5.10 18.20
C ARG A 32 16.41 -6.49 18.69
N LYS A 33 16.65 -7.41 17.76
CA LYS A 33 17.15 -8.75 18.06
C LYS A 33 18.57 -8.72 18.63
N LEU A 34 19.45 -7.87 18.12
CA LEU A 34 20.80 -7.67 18.67
C LEU A 34 20.78 -7.12 20.09
N ILE A 35 19.94 -6.12 20.37
CA ILE A 35 19.79 -5.52 21.70
C ILE A 35 19.26 -6.54 22.70
N CYS A 36 18.28 -7.36 22.30
CA CYS A 36 17.75 -8.41 23.19
C CYS A 36 18.66 -9.64 23.32
N LEU A 37 19.72 -9.75 22.51
CA LEU A 37 20.81 -10.68 22.75
C LEU A 37 21.84 -10.11 23.73
N SER A 38 22.04 -8.78 23.74
CA SER A 38 23.01 -8.13 24.62
C SER A 38 22.45 -7.72 25.99
N VAL A 39 21.14 -7.50 26.10
CA VAL A 39 20.43 -7.12 27.32
C VAL A 39 19.31 -8.13 27.57
N ASP A 40 19.16 -8.58 28.82
CA ASP A 40 18.13 -9.56 29.21
C ASP A 40 16.71 -9.00 29.01
N CYS A 41 16.16 -9.17 27.80
CA CYS A 41 14.80 -8.75 27.44
C CYS A 41 13.70 -9.69 28.00
N ARG A 42 14.08 -10.81 28.63
CA ARG A 42 13.15 -11.85 29.12
C ARG A 42 12.13 -11.33 30.15
N GLY A 43 12.47 -10.26 30.87
CA GLY A 43 11.61 -9.64 31.88
C GLY A 43 10.55 -8.68 31.34
N TYR A 44 10.57 -8.37 30.04
CA TYR A 44 9.68 -7.38 29.43
C TYR A 44 8.72 -8.05 28.46
N PRO A 45 7.50 -8.40 28.91
CA PRO A 45 6.51 -8.97 28.02
C PRO A 45 6.00 -7.90 27.07
N GLY A 46 6.52 -7.92 25.86
CA GLY A 46 5.95 -7.22 24.71
C GLY A 46 6.64 -5.90 24.31
N PRO A 47 6.29 -5.41 23.11
CA PRO A 47 6.98 -4.33 22.42
C PRO A 47 6.73 -2.93 23.02
N VAL A 48 5.90 -2.81 24.04
CA VAL A 48 5.45 -1.53 24.62
C VAL A 48 5.68 -1.44 26.12
N ALA A 49 6.44 -2.38 26.70
CA ALA A 49 6.86 -2.26 28.09
C ALA A 49 7.74 -1.01 28.22
N SER A 50 7.27 0.00 28.96
CA SER A 50 7.94 1.30 29.12
C SER A 50 9.32 1.21 29.78
N MET A 51 9.61 0.09 30.45
CA MET A 51 10.92 -0.24 31.02
C MET A 51 11.83 -1.06 30.06
N SER A 52 11.34 -1.41 28.87
CA SER A 52 12.10 -2.18 27.89
C SER A 52 13.25 -1.34 27.31
N PRO A 53 14.47 -1.90 27.17
CA PRO A 53 15.62 -1.18 26.60
C PRO A 53 15.42 -0.77 25.14
N VAL A 54 14.43 -1.35 24.45
CA VAL A 54 14.09 -1.03 23.06
C VAL A 54 12.93 -0.04 22.92
N TYR A 55 12.29 0.38 24.02
CA TYR A 55 11.11 1.25 23.96
C TYR A 55 11.35 2.56 23.19
N GLY A 56 12.47 3.24 23.44
CA GLY A 56 12.80 4.48 22.74
C GLY A 56 13.01 4.26 21.24
N LEU A 57 13.65 3.14 20.87
CA LEU A 57 13.83 2.75 19.47
C LEU A 57 12.49 2.45 18.80
N ASP A 58 11.61 1.71 19.48
CA ASP A 58 10.29 1.34 18.98
C ASP A 58 9.41 2.58 18.74
N MET A 59 9.47 3.56 19.64
CA MET A 59 8.74 4.82 19.50
C MET A 59 9.28 5.67 18.35
N ALA A 60 10.60 5.76 18.18
CA ALA A 60 11.20 6.49 17.06
C ALA A 60 10.80 5.85 15.71
N VAL A 61 10.82 4.52 15.64
CA VAL A 61 10.40 3.75 14.46
C VAL A 61 8.90 3.94 14.19
N ALA A 62 8.07 3.93 15.22
CA ALA A 62 6.63 4.18 15.07
C ALA A 62 6.36 5.57 14.48
N VAL A 63 6.99 6.62 15.02
CA VAL A 63 6.87 7.99 14.48
C VAL A 63 7.34 8.06 13.03
N PHE A 64 8.46 7.41 12.72
CA PHE A 64 9.02 7.38 11.37
C PHE A 64 8.09 6.68 10.37
N VAL A 65 7.60 5.48 10.70
CA VAL A 65 6.71 4.71 9.83
C VAL A 65 5.38 5.42 9.63
N VAL A 66 4.79 5.98 10.70
CA VAL A 66 3.55 6.75 10.60
C VAL A 66 3.75 8.02 9.77
N GLY A 67 4.85 8.74 9.98
CA GLY A 67 5.17 9.95 9.22
C GLY A 67 5.42 9.68 7.74
N THR A 68 6.17 8.63 7.41
CA THR A 68 6.43 8.22 6.02
C THR A 68 5.17 7.71 5.33
N LEU A 69 4.31 6.94 6.01
CA LEU A 69 3.01 6.55 5.48
C LEU A 69 2.11 7.77 5.25
N PHE A 70 2.09 8.73 6.19
CA PHE A 70 1.33 9.97 6.02
C PHE A 70 1.81 10.76 4.81
N LEU A 71 3.13 10.92 4.63
CA LEU A 71 3.71 11.56 3.46
C LEU A 71 3.39 10.78 2.18
N LEU A 72 3.42 9.45 2.21
CA LEU A 72 3.07 8.60 1.08
C LEU A 72 1.60 8.79 0.68
N VAL A 73 0.69 8.87 1.66
CA VAL A 73 -0.73 9.16 1.43
C VAL A 73 -0.91 10.57 0.87
N MET A 74 -0.24 11.58 1.43
CA MET A 74 -0.29 12.95 0.91
C MET A 74 0.27 13.07 -0.50
N LEU A 75 1.33 12.33 -0.80
CA LEU A 75 1.92 12.22 -2.13
C LEU A 75 0.93 11.55 -3.08
N TYR A 76 0.29 10.46 -2.64
CA TYR A 76 -0.71 9.76 -3.41
C TYR A 76 -1.95 10.62 -3.68
N LEU A 77 -2.46 11.36 -2.68
CA LEU A 77 -3.60 12.26 -2.84
C LEU A 77 -3.27 13.47 -3.71
N SER A 78 -2.10 14.09 -3.50
CA SER A 78 -1.62 15.20 -4.35
C SER A 78 -1.45 14.79 -5.81
N PHE A 79 -1.24 13.49 -6.07
CA PHE A 79 -1.08 12.96 -7.42
C PHE A 79 -2.29 12.16 -7.93
N GLY A 80 -3.27 11.88 -7.08
CA GLY A 80 -4.31 10.87 -7.28
C GLY A 80 -5.71 11.43 -7.54
N PHE A 81 -5.90 12.74 -7.58
CA PHE A 81 -7.14 13.36 -8.07
C PHE A 81 -7.05 13.79 -9.55
N ASP A 82 -6.34 13.02 -10.38
CA ASP A 82 -6.43 13.09 -11.84
C ASP A 82 -6.54 11.69 -12.48
N GLY A 83 -6.65 10.64 -11.66
CA GLY A 83 -6.58 9.25 -12.10
C GLY A 83 -7.62 8.33 -11.45
N ALA A 84 -8.66 8.89 -10.82
CA ALA A 84 -9.88 8.13 -10.59
C ALA A 84 -10.54 7.92 -11.95
N SER A 85 -10.15 6.84 -12.64
CA SER A 85 -11.08 6.19 -13.57
C SER A 85 -12.29 5.81 -12.72
N SER A 86 -13.27 6.71 -12.73
CA SER A 86 -14.64 6.42 -12.38
C SER A 86 -15.13 5.40 -13.40
N GLU A 87 -14.79 4.12 -13.20
CA GLU A 87 -15.56 3.02 -13.76
C GLU A 87 -16.90 3.03 -13.02
N LYS A 88 -17.82 3.85 -13.53
CA LYS A 88 -19.25 3.67 -13.40
C LYS A 88 -19.82 3.55 -14.81
N GLU A 89 -20.71 2.56 -14.95
CA GLU A 89 -21.50 2.16 -16.14
C GLU A 89 -20.66 1.49 -17.24
N MET A 90 -21.02 0.35 -17.82
CA MET A 90 -22.29 -0.38 -18.06
C MET A 90 -21.80 -1.75 -18.62
N ASP A 91 -22.37 -2.93 -18.50
CA ASP A 91 -23.74 -3.41 -18.56
C ASP A 91 -23.71 -4.86 -18.03
N GLU A 92 -24.67 -5.25 -17.19
CA GLU A 92 -24.94 -6.66 -16.95
C GLU A 92 -25.61 -7.26 -18.19
N ASP A 93 -24.83 -8.08 -18.89
CA ASP A 93 -25.23 -9.32 -19.56
C ASP A 93 -26.55 -9.29 -20.34
N GLU A 94 -26.40 -8.94 -21.62
CA GLU A 94 -27.22 -9.46 -22.72
C GLU A 94 -27.24 -11.00 -22.67
N LYS A 95 -28.27 -11.56 -22.04
CA LYS A 95 -28.57 -12.99 -22.12
C LYS A 95 -30.05 -13.24 -22.34
N THR A 96 -30.51 -13.02 -23.57
CA THR A 96 -31.48 -13.93 -24.18
C THR A 96 -31.12 -14.14 -25.64
N SER A 97 -30.51 -15.30 -25.86
CA SER A 97 -30.30 -15.98 -27.11
C SER A 97 -31.50 -15.90 -28.06
N SER A 98 -31.20 -15.52 -29.30
CA SER A 98 -31.79 -16.02 -30.53
C SER A 98 -32.57 -17.34 -30.37
N VAL A 99 -33.89 -17.28 -30.56
CA VAL A 99 -34.65 -18.40 -31.12
C VAL A 99 -35.16 -17.96 -32.48
N GLU A 100 -34.72 -18.74 -33.45
CA GLU A 100 -34.96 -18.71 -34.88
C GLU A 100 -36.45 -18.74 -35.29
N ASN A 101 -36.75 -17.95 -36.34
CA ASN A 101 -37.34 -18.41 -37.61
C ASN A 101 -38.86 -18.70 -37.72
N SER A 102 -39.57 -17.81 -38.43
CA SER A 102 -40.65 -18.13 -39.40
C SER A 102 -41.04 -16.82 -40.12
N SER A 103 -40.47 -16.58 -41.31
CA SER A 103 -41.07 -16.84 -42.63
C SER A 103 -42.23 -15.90 -43.02
N ASP A 104 -41.87 -14.94 -43.89
CA ASP A 104 -42.48 -14.65 -45.18
C ASP A 104 -44.02 -14.60 -45.36
N LEU A 105 -44.45 -13.41 -45.82
CA LEU A 105 -45.29 -13.15 -47.00
C LEU A 105 -46.82 -13.45 -46.98
N LYS A 106 -47.53 -12.32 -47.18
CA LYS A 106 -48.60 -12.11 -48.21
C LYS A 106 -50.04 -12.42 -47.79
N GLY A 107 -50.89 -11.38 -47.86
CA GLY A 107 -52.35 -11.48 -47.77
C GLY A 107 -52.98 -10.22 -47.24
#